data_AF-A0A3R9IH18-F1
#
_entry.id   AF-A0A3R9IH18-F1
#
_cell.length_a   1.000
_cell.length_b   1.000
_cell.length_c   1.000
_cell.angle_alpha   90.00
_cell.angle_beta   90.00
_cell.angle_gamma   90.00
#
_symmetry.space_group_name_H-M   'P 1'
#
loop_
_entity.id
_entity.type
_entity.pdbx_description
1 polymer ?
#
loop_
_entity_poly.entity_id
_entity_poly.type
_entity_poly.pdbx_seq_one_letter_code
_entity_poly.pdbx_strand_id
1 'polypeptide(L)'
;MSSKVIVTIFGASGDLAKRKLYPSLFRLYKSGNLSEHFAVIGTARRPWSKEYFESVVVESILDLADSTEQAQEFASHFYYQSHDVNDTEHYIALRQLQAELNEKYQAEHNKLFFLSMAPQFFGTIAKHLKSENIVDGKGFERLIVEKPFGTDYETASKLNEDLLAAFDEEQIYRIDHYLGKEMIQSIFAVRFANMIFENVWNREHIDNVQITFAERLGVEERGGYYDQSGALRDMVQNHTLQLLSLLAMDKPASFTKDEIRAEKIKVFKKLYHPTEEELKEHFIRGQYRSGKIDGMKYISYRSEPNVDPESTTETFASGAFFVDSNRFRGVPFFFRTGKRLTEKGTHVNIVFKQMDSIFGEPLAPNILTIYIQPTEGFSLSLNGKQVGEEFNLAPSSLDYRTDATATGASPDPYEKLIYDVLNNNSTNFSHWDEVSASWKLIDRIEELWAENGAPLYDYKAGSMGPQASFDLLEKFGAKWTWQPDIAYREDGRLE
;
A
#
# COMPACT_ATOMS: atom_id res chain seq x y z
N MET A 1 -15.54 18.66 13.90
CA MET A 1 -16.38 19.59 13.10
C MET A 1 -16.42 19.03 11.69
N SER A 2 -17.56 19.08 11.02
CA SER A 2 -17.67 18.63 9.62
C SER A 2 -16.79 19.48 8.71
N SER A 3 -16.16 18.85 7.72
CA SER A 3 -15.27 19.53 6.78
C SER A 3 -16.07 20.34 5.77
N LYS A 4 -15.66 21.59 5.54
CA LYS A 4 -16.18 22.44 4.46
C LYS A 4 -15.26 22.30 3.26
N VAL A 5 -15.73 21.77 2.13
CA VAL A 5 -14.85 21.44 0.99
C VAL A 5 -15.62 21.21 -0.32
N ILE A 6 -15.03 21.65 -1.43
CA ILE A 6 -15.40 21.18 -2.77
C ILE A 6 -14.40 20.11 -3.21
N VAL A 7 -14.88 18.88 -3.41
CA VAL A 7 -14.07 17.77 -3.90
C VAL A 7 -14.22 17.67 -5.41
N THR A 8 -13.13 17.59 -6.17
CA THR A 8 -13.16 17.34 -7.62
C THR A 8 -12.49 16.02 -7.92
N ILE A 9 -13.24 15.07 -8.50
CA ILE A 9 -12.74 13.74 -8.84
C ILE A 9 -12.53 13.66 -10.36
N PHE A 10 -11.27 13.73 -10.77
CA PHE A 10 -10.87 13.45 -12.15
C PHE A 10 -10.90 11.95 -12.40
N GLY A 11 -11.63 11.52 -13.42
CA GLY A 11 -11.88 10.09 -13.69
C GLY A 11 -13.11 9.53 -12.97
N ALA A 12 -14.07 10.38 -12.62
CA ALA A 12 -15.29 10.01 -11.87
C ALA A 12 -16.12 8.88 -12.52
N SER A 13 -16.04 8.66 -13.84
CA SER A 13 -16.74 7.55 -14.48
C SER A 13 -16.07 6.17 -14.30
N GLY A 14 -14.88 6.11 -13.71
CA GLY A 14 -14.04 4.91 -13.58
C GLY A 14 -14.46 3.94 -12.47
N ASP A 15 -13.90 2.72 -12.51
CA ASP A 15 -14.20 1.64 -11.56
C ASP A 15 -13.79 2.00 -10.12
N LEU A 16 -12.61 2.59 -9.94
CA LEU A 16 -12.11 3.02 -8.63
C LEU A 16 -13.07 4.01 -7.94
N ALA A 17 -13.56 5.00 -8.70
CA ALA A 17 -14.48 5.99 -8.17
C ALA A 17 -15.77 5.35 -7.64
N LYS A 18 -16.39 4.47 -8.44
CA LYS A 18 -17.64 3.77 -8.08
C LYS A 18 -17.46 2.82 -6.91
N ARG A 19 -16.41 1.99 -6.93
CA ARG A 19 -16.25 0.91 -5.96
C ARG A 19 -15.60 1.34 -4.65
N LYS A 20 -14.84 2.44 -4.65
CA LYS A 20 -14.06 2.88 -3.50
C LYS A 20 -14.32 4.33 -3.11
N LEU A 21 -14.25 5.29 -4.03
CA LEU A 21 -14.30 6.70 -3.65
C LEU A 21 -15.69 7.16 -3.19
N TYR A 22 -16.76 6.86 -3.94
CA TYR A 22 -18.13 7.23 -3.53
C TYR A 22 -18.55 6.54 -2.24
N PRO A 23 -18.35 5.21 -2.09
CA PRO A 23 -18.56 4.53 -0.81
C PRO A 23 -17.79 5.17 0.35
N SER A 24 -16.53 5.55 0.14
CA SER A 24 -15.68 6.16 1.17
C SER A 24 -16.19 7.54 1.59
N LEU A 25 -16.52 8.41 0.63
CA LEU A 25 -17.12 9.72 0.90
C LEU A 25 -18.46 9.58 1.63
N PHE A 26 -19.26 8.58 1.26
CA PHE A 26 -20.53 8.33 1.91
C PHE A 26 -20.37 7.88 3.37
N ARG A 27 -19.37 7.04 3.69
CA ARG A 27 -19.06 6.69 5.08
C ARG A 27 -18.58 7.90 5.90
N LEU A 28 -17.81 8.81 5.28
CA LEU A 28 -17.45 10.09 5.90
C LEU A 28 -18.67 10.99 6.14
N TYR A 29 -19.66 10.94 5.24
CA TYR A 29 -20.94 11.62 5.43
C TYR A 29 -21.75 11.01 6.59
N LYS A 30 -21.91 9.67 6.63
CA LYS A 30 -22.61 8.97 7.73
C LYS A 30 -21.97 9.21 9.10
N SER A 31 -20.65 9.35 9.15
CA SER A 31 -19.90 9.63 10.39
C SER A 31 -19.88 11.12 10.77
N GLY A 32 -20.50 12.01 9.98
CA GLY A 32 -20.59 13.44 10.25
C GLY A 32 -19.29 14.21 9.96
N ASN A 33 -18.32 13.59 9.27
CA ASN A 33 -17.10 14.25 8.82
C ASN A 33 -17.31 15.09 7.56
N LEU A 34 -18.33 14.74 6.77
CA LEU A 34 -18.94 15.57 5.73
C LEU A 34 -20.43 15.74 6.09
N SER A 35 -21.00 16.93 5.88
CA SER A 35 -22.41 17.19 6.21
C SER A 35 -23.06 18.15 5.21
N GLU A 36 -23.25 19.42 5.55
CA GLU A 36 -23.99 20.36 4.70
C GLU A 36 -23.06 21.16 3.78
N HIS A 37 -21.84 21.45 4.22
CA HIS A 37 -20.93 22.40 3.57
C HIS A 37 -19.95 21.75 2.58
N PHE A 38 -20.42 20.76 1.82
CA PHE A 38 -19.58 20.08 0.84
C PHE A 38 -20.27 19.91 -0.50
N ALA A 39 -19.49 19.77 -1.56
CA ALA A 39 -19.97 19.30 -2.85
C ALA A 39 -18.90 18.44 -3.52
N VAL A 40 -19.34 17.58 -4.44
CA VAL A 40 -18.45 16.72 -5.23
C VAL A 40 -18.67 17.01 -6.71
N ILE A 41 -17.63 17.43 -7.41
CA ILE A 41 -17.62 17.58 -8.86
C ILE A 41 -16.96 16.33 -9.45
N GLY A 42 -17.75 15.45 -10.04
CA GLY A 42 -17.25 14.37 -10.87
C GLY A 42 -16.90 14.88 -12.26
N THR A 43 -15.75 14.47 -12.79
CA THR A 43 -15.36 14.87 -14.14
C THR A 43 -14.68 13.76 -14.94
N ALA A 44 -15.12 13.60 -16.19
CA ALA A 44 -14.54 12.68 -17.19
C ALA A 44 -15.01 13.07 -18.60
N ARG A 45 -14.45 12.40 -19.63
CA ARG A 45 -14.78 12.67 -21.05
C ARG A 45 -16.22 12.34 -21.44
N ARG A 46 -16.89 11.46 -20.70
CA ARG A 46 -18.25 11.01 -21.06
C ARG A 46 -19.23 12.16 -20.82
N PRO A 47 -20.15 12.47 -21.76
CA PRO A 47 -21.12 13.55 -21.58
C PRO A 47 -22.30 13.05 -20.74
N TRP A 48 -22.11 12.92 -19.42
CA TRP A 48 -23.20 12.59 -18.49
C TRP A 48 -23.94 13.84 -18.04
N SER A 49 -25.25 13.71 -17.83
CA SER A 49 -26.02 14.73 -17.09
C SER A 49 -25.78 14.59 -15.60
N LYS A 50 -26.14 15.62 -14.84
CA LYS A 50 -26.09 15.58 -13.37
C LYS A 50 -26.97 14.45 -12.82
N GLU A 51 -28.18 14.29 -13.36
CA GLU A 51 -29.17 13.31 -12.89
C GLU A 51 -28.67 11.87 -13.09
N TYR A 52 -28.03 11.59 -14.22
CA TYR A 52 -27.44 10.29 -14.46
C TYR A 52 -26.23 10.03 -13.53
N PHE A 53 -25.42 11.06 -13.28
CA PHE A 53 -24.30 10.93 -12.35
C PHE A 53 -24.78 10.64 -10.92
N GLU A 54 -25.82 11.34 -10.46
CA GLU A 54 -26.47 11.08 -9.18
C GLU A 54 -26.99 9.65 -9.07
N SER A 55 -27.64 9.12 -10.13
CA SER A 55 -28.12 7.73 -10.11
C SER A 55 -26.98 6.71 -9.98
N VAL A 56 -25.84 6.97 -10.62
CA VAL A 56 -24.63 6.13 -10.49
C VAL A 56 -24.05 6.20 -9.07
N VAL A 57 -24.04 7.38 -8.45
CA VAL A 57 -23.58 7.55 -7.07
C VAL A 57 -24.50 6.78 -6.11
N VAL A 58 -25.83 6.95 -6.24
CA VAL A 58 -26.82 6.20 -5.46
C VAL A 58 -26.58 4.69 -5.61
N GLU A 59 -26.51 4.19 -6.85
CA GLU A 59 -26.23 2.77 -7.15
C GLU A 59 -24.99 2.25 -6.42
N SER A 60 -23.93 3.05 -6.37
CA SER A 60 -22.65 2.68 -5.76
C SER A 60 -22.68 2.57 -4.24
N ILE A 61 -23.69 3.16 -3.57
CA ILE A 61 -23.76 3.26 -2.10
C ILE A 61 -25.02 2.62 -1.50
N LEU A 62 -25.91 2.04 -2.30
CA LEU A 62 -27.18 1.47 -1.84
C LEU A 62 -26.99 0.49 -0.68
N ASP A 63 -26.01 -0.41 -0.76
CA ASP A 63 -25.74 -1.42 0.27
C ASP A 63 -25.22 -0.83 1.60
N LEU A 64 -24.77 0.43 1.58
CA LEU A 64 -24.23 1.13 2.74
C LEU A 64 -25.24 2.09 3.39
N ALA A 65 -26.25 2.52 2.62
CA ALA A 65 -27.22 3.51 3.03
C ALA A 65 -28.30 2.89 3.91
N ASP A 66 -28.77 3.64 4.90
CA ASP A 66 -29.86 3.21 5.79
C ASP A 66 -31.22 3.29 5.08
N SER A 67 -31.33 4.18 4.08
CA SER A 67 -32.50 4.30 3.20
C SER A 67 -32.13 4.92 1.84
N THR A 68 -33.03 4.77 0.86
CA THR A 68 -32.87 5.40 -0.46
C THR A 68 -32.85 6.92 -0.37
N GLU A 69 -33.62 7.50 0.54
CA GLU A 69 -33.68 8.95 0.75
C GLU A 69 -32.33 9.49 1.24
N GLN A 70 -31.65 8.79 2.16
CA GLN A 70 -30.30 9.16 2.62
C GLN A 70 -29.29 9.09 1.47
N ALA A 71 -29.36 8.05 0.62
CA ALA A 71 -28.50 7.94 -0.54
C ALA A 71 -28.74 9.08 -1.56
N GLN A 72 -30.00 9.45 -1.77
CA GLN A 72 -30.38 10.56 -2.64
C GLN A 72 -29.97 11.92 -2.08
N GLU A 73 -30.12 12.13 -0.77
CA GLU A 73 -29.66 13.33 -0.08
C GLU A 73 -28.17 13.51 -0.27
N PHE A 74 -27.37 12.48 0.01
CA PHE A 74 -25.93 12.51 -0.24
C PHE A 74 -25.60 12.74 -1.72
N ALA A 75 -26.25 12.03 -2.64
CA ALA A 75 -26.03 12.19 -4.07
C ALA A 75 -26.38 13.60 -4.56
N SER A 76 -27.30 14.32 -3.91
CA SER A 76 -27.65 15.70 -4.28
C SER A 76 -26.49 16.71 -4.15
N HIS A 77 -25.43 16.34 -3.43
CA HIS A 77 -24.18 17.10 -3.35
C HIS A 77 -23.24 16.84 -4.55
N PHE A 78 -23.60 15.94 -5.46
CA PHE A 78 -22.79 15.57 -6.61
C PHE A 78 -23.21 16.33 -7.88
N TYR A 79 -22.21 16.86 -8.57
CA TYR A 79 -22.32 17.59 -9.83
C TYR A 79 -21.39 16.94 -10.83
N TYR A 80 -21.74 17.00 -12.11
CA TYR A 80 -20.93 16.43 -13.17
C TYR A 80 -20.55 17.48 -14.21
N GLN A 81 -19.28 17.53 -14.56
CA GLN A 81 -18.76 18.35 -15.64
C GLN A 81 -18.02 17.45 -16.63
N SER A 82 -18.56 17.33 -17.85
CA SER A 82 -17.83 16.67 -18.94
C SER A 82 -16.57 17.46 -19.25
N HIS A 83 -15.45 16.75 -19.41
CA HIS A 83 -14.13 17.38 -19.44
C HIS A 83 -13.12 16.53 -20.21
N ASP A 84 -12.41 17.19 -21.10
CA ASP A 84 -11.16 16.73 -21.70
C ASP A 84 -10.02 17.48 -21.02
N VAL A 85 -9.08 16.74 -20.44
CA VAL A 85 -7.97 17.28 -19.65
C VAL A 85 -6.98 18.11 -20.46
N ASN A 86 -7.04 18.05 -21.79
CA ASN A 86 -6.21 18.87 -22.68
C ASN A 86 -6.94 20.13 -23.19
N ASP A 87 -8.22 20.31 -22.84
CA ASP A 87 -9.04 21.42 -23.31
C ASP A 87 -9.16 22.49 -22.22
N THR A 88 -8.60 23.67 -22.49
CA THR A 88 -8.60 24.79 -21.55
C THR A 88 -10.01 25.32 -21.25
N GLU A 89 -10.92 25.32 -22.23
CA GLU A 89 -12.30 25.80 -22.04
C GLU A 89 -13.05 24.93 -21.02
N HIS A 90 -12.75 23.62 -20.99
CA HIS A 90 -13.32 22.73 -19.99
C HIS A 90 -12.83 23.01 -18.56
N TYR A 91 -11.62 23.54 -18.38
CA TYR A 91 -11.15 24.01 -17.07
C TYR A 91 -11.81 25.34 -16.67
N ILE A 92 -12.08 26.23 -17.63
CA ILE A 92 -12.83 27.46 -17.37
C ILE A 92 -14.25 27.13 -16.89
N ALA A 93 -14.92 26.18 -17.54
CA ALA A 93 -16.23 25.69 -17.12
C ALA A 93 -16.17 25.03 -15.71
N LEU A 94 -15.14 24.22 -15.46
CA LEU A 94 -14.91 23.62 -14.14
C LEU A 94 -14.73 24.69 -13.04
N ARG A 95 -13.97 25.76 -13.33
CA ARG A 95 -13.77 26.88 -12.41
C ARG A 95 -15.08 27.60 -12.09
N GLN A 96 -15.90 27.86 -13.11
CA GLN A 96 -17.20 28.51 -12.94
C GLN A 96 -18.11 27.68 -12.03
N LEU A 97 -18.25 26.38 -12.32
CA LEU A 97 -19.02 25.46 -11.49
C LEU A 97 -18.48 25.40 -10.05
N GLN A 98 -17.15 25.34 -9.88
CA GLN A 98 -16.55 25.34 -8.54
C GLN A 98 -16.87 26.62 -7.76
N ALA A 99 -16.85 27.79 -8.41
CA ALA A 99 -17.20 29.06 -7.77
C ALA A 99 -18.67 29.10 -7.34
N GLU A 100 -19.59 28.68 -8.21
CA GLU A 100 -21.02 28.57 -7.90
C GLU A 100 -21.29 27.65 -6.70
N LEU A 101 -20.63 26.49 -6.67
CA LEU A 101 -20.80 25.52 -5.58
C LEU A 101 -20.15 26.01 -4.28
N ASN A 102 -19.02 26.71 -4.35
CA ASN A 102 -18.39 27.31 -3.17
C ASN A 102 -19.33 28.32 -2.48
N GLU A 103 -20.03 29.15 -3.26
CA GLU A 103 -21.03 30.08 -2.73
C GLU A 103 -22.25 29.34 -2.17
N LYS A 104 -22.78 28.37 -2.92
CA LYS A 104 -23.97 27.59 -2.55
C LYS A 104 -23.78 26.82 -1.24
N TYR A 105 -22.65 26.13 -1.08
CA TYR A 105 -22.39 25.26 0.06
C TYR A 105 -21.54 25.94 1.15
N GLN A 106 -21.10 27.19 0.93
CA GLN A 106 -20.25 27.93 1.86
C GLN A 106 -18.96 27.16 2.20
N ALA A 107 -18.30 26.63 1.17
CA ALA A 107 -17.16 25.73 1.31
C ALA A 107 -15.84 26.44 1.69
N GLU A 108 -15.86 27.75 1.93
CA GLU A 108 -14.71 28.56 2.36
C GLU A 108 -13.48 28.45 1.45
N HIS A 109 -13.69 28.28 0.15
CA HIS A 109 -12.64 28.08 -0.86
C HIS A 109 -11.78 26.84 -0.65
N ASN A 110 -12.15 25.94 0.26
CA ASN A 110 -11.43 24.70 0.48
C ASN A 110 -11.67 23.72 -0.67
N LYS A 111 -10.59 23.23 -1.28
CA LYS A 111 -10.62 22.40 -2.49
C LYS A 111 -9.80 21.14 -2.28
N LEU A 112 -10.37 20.02 -2.68
CA LEU A 112 -9.71 18.72 -2.71
C LEU A 112 -9.79 18.16 -4.12
N PHE A 113 -8.65 17.98 -4.78
CA PHE A 113 -8.57 17.38 -6.11
C PHE A 113 -8.13 15.91 -5.98
N PHE A 114 -8.88 14.99 -6.57
CA PHE A 114 -8.55 13.57 -6.58
C PHE A 114 -8.27 13.14 -8.02
N LEU A 115 -7.02 12.72 -8.30
CA LEU A 115 -6.60 12.24 -9.62
C LEU A 115 -6.80 10.72 -9.72
N SER A 116 -8.01 10.28 -10.08
CA SER A 116 -8.38 8.87 -10.26
C SER A 116 -8.37 8.48 -11.75
N MET A 117 -7.29 8.80 -12.46
CA MET A 117 -7.14 8.52 -13.89
C MET A 117 -5.72 8.08 -14.25
N ALA A 118 -5.47 7.87 -15.54
CA ALA A 118 -4.18 7.37 -16.00
C ALA A 118 -3.04 8.41 -15.72
N PRO A 119 -1.86 7.97 -15.25
CA PRO A 119 -0.81 8.87 -14.75
C PRO A 119 -0.31 9.93 -15.73
N GLN A 120 -0.35 9.64 -17.03
CA GLN A 120 0.09 10.57 -18.07
C GLN A 120 -0.67 11.90 -18.06
N PHE A 121 -1.84 11.97 -17.43
CA PHE A 121 -2.65 13.18 -17.35
C PHE A 121 -2.36 14.03 -16.12
N PHE A 122 -1.67 13.49 -15.11
CA PHE A 122 -1.53 14.17 -13.81
C PHE A 122 -0.78 15.51 -13.92
N GLY A 123 0.33 15.54 -14.64
CA GLY A 123 1.09 16.77 -14.87
C GLY A 123 0.30 17.83 -15.65
N THR A 124 -0.45 17.41 -16.68
CA THR A 124 -1.31 18.30 -17.46
C THR A 124 -2.43 18.91 -16.61
N ILE A 125 -3.06 18.10 -15.76
CA ILE A 125 -4.12 18.57 -14.86
C ILE A 125 -3.57 19.57 -13.85
N ALA A 126 -2.44 19.27 -13.19
CA ALA A 126 -1.82 20.19 -12.25
C ALA A 126 -1.49 21.54 -12.89
N LYS A 127 -0.92 21.54 -14.11
CA LYS A 127 -0.63 22.76 -14.87
C LYS A 127 -1.88 23.58 -15.15
N HIS A 128 -2.95 22.96 -15.62
CA HIS A 128 -4.20 23.68 -15.91
C HIS A 128 -4.94 24.16 -14.66
N LEU A 129 -4.94 23.37 -13.59
CA LEU A 129 -5.48 23.80 -12.30
C LEU A 129 -4.84 25.11 -11.82
N LYS A 130 -3.53 25.27 -12.05
CA LYS A 130 -2.80 26.51 -11.76
C LYS A 130 -3.04 27.61 -12.79
N SER A 131 -2.86 27.32 -14.10
CA SER A 131 -2.94 28.33 -15.16
C SER A 131 -4.32 28.97 -15.25
N GLU A 132 -5.38 28.20 -15.02
CA GLU A 132 -6.75 28.68 -15.08
C GLU A 132 -7.25 29.26 -13.75
N ASN A 133 -6.38 29.38 -12.74
CA ASN A 133 -6.71 29.92 -11.43
C ASN A 133 -7.87 29.18 -10.73
N ILE A 134 -7.91 27.84 -10.89
CA ILE A 134 -8.76 26.95 -10.09
C ILE A 134 -8.12 26.76 -8.71
N VAL A 135 -6.80 26.66 -8.67
CA VAL A 135 -5.98 26.77 -7.45
C VAL A 135 -5.68 28.27 -7.23
N ASP A 136 -6.47 28.91 -6.36
CA ASP A 136 -6.53 30.37 -6.14
C ASP A 136 -5.94 30.85 -4.80
N GLY A 137 -5.51 29.92 -3.93
CA GLY A 137 -4.87 30.20 -2.65
C GLY A 137 -5.77 30.84 -1.58
N LYS A 138 -7.11 30.82 -1.73
CA LYS A 138 -8.03 31.46 -0.77
C LYS A 138 -8.47 30.57 0.39
N GLY A 139 -8.40 29.25 0.22
CA GLY A 139 -8.67 28.24 1.24
C GLY A 139 -7.56 27.19 1.22
N PHE A 140 -7.77 26.03 1.86
CA PHE A 140 -6.84 24.93 1.63
C PHE A 140 -7.05 24.36 0.23
N GLU A 141 -5.96 23.99 -0.42
CA GLU A 141 -5.99 23.35 -1.73
C GLU A 141 -5.12 22.11 -1.62
N ARG A 142 -5.70 20.92 -1.80
CA ARG A 142 -5.01 19.65 -1.57
C ARG A 142 -5.21 18.75 -2.79
N LEU A 143 -4.18 18.02 -3.14
CA LEU A 143 -4.14 17.13 -4.28
C LEU A 143 -3.88 15.71 -3.81
N ILE A 144 -4.83 14.81 -4.07
CA ILE A 144 -4.67 13.37 -3.93
C ILE A 144 -4.26 12.80 -5.28
N VAL A 145 -3.17 12.03 -5.28
CA VAL A 145 -2.62 11.43 -6.50
C VAL A 145 -2.54 9.92 -6.33
N GLU A 146 -3.16 9.21 -7.27
CA GLU A 146 -3.16 7.75 -7.33
C GLU A 146 -1.83 7.15 -7.79
N LYS A 147 -1.64 5.87 -7.49
CA LYS A 147 -0.55 5.08 -8.07
C LYS A 147 -0.86 4.66 -9.53
N PRO A 148 0.14 4.46 -10.39
CA PRO A 148 1.59 4.55 -10.13
C PRO A 148 2.14 5.98 -10.20
N PHE A 149 3.19 6.24 -9.42
CA PHE A 149 3.86 7.54 -9.31
C PHE A 149 5.15 7.56 -10.15
N GLY A 150 4.97 7.62 -11.47
CA GLY A 150 6.03 7.30 -12.42
C GLY A 150 6.18 5.79 -12.63
N THR A 151 7.01 5.42 -13.60
CA THR A 151 7.39 4.02 -13.92
C THR A 151 8.87 3.74 -13.64
N ASP A 152 9.62 4.80 -13.35
CA ASP A 152 11.05 4.86 -13.05
C ASP A 152 11.31 6.20 -12.34
N TYR A 153 12.53 6.43 -11.89
CA TYR A 153 12.93 7.66 -11.22
C TYR A 153 12.73 8.91 -12.10
N GLU A 154 13.06 8.84 -13.39
CA GLU A 154 13.02 10.01 -14.28
C GLU A 154 11.59 10.50 -14.49
N THR A 155 10.68 9.59 -14.84
CA THR A 155 9.25 9.87 -15.01
C THR A 155 8.60 10.29 -13.70
N ALA A 156 8.99 9.68 -12.57
CA ALA A 156 8.51 10.09 -11.24
C ALA A 156 8.99 11.50 -10.86
N SER A 157 10.25 11.82 -11.13
CA SER A 157 10.83 13.15 -10.89
C SER A 157 10.15 14.20 -11.75
N LYS A 158 9.92 13.89 -13.03
CA LYS A 158 9.24 14.80 -13.94
C LYS A 158 7.80 15.07 -13.51
N LEU A 159 7.07 14.01 -13.12
CA LEU A 159 5.72 14.16 -12.56
C LEU A 159 5.77 15.03 -11.30
N ASN A 160 6.70 14.77 -10.39
CA ASN A 160 6.84 15.53 -9.16
C ASN A 160 7.10 17.04 -9.41
N GLU A 161 7.98 17.38 -10.35
CA GLU A 161 8.21 18.76 -10.78
C GLU A 161 6.94 19.42 -11.31
N ASP A 162 6.19 18.71 -12.16
CA ASP A 162 4.95 19.21 -12.74
C ASP A 162 3.87 19.44 -11.66
N LEU A 163 3.83 18.60 -10.62
CA LEU A 163 2.93 18.80 -9.47
C LEU A 163 3.37 19.98 -8.60
N LEU A 164 4.67 20.10 -8.32
CA LEU A 164 5.25 21.18 -7.52
C LEU A 164 5.14 22.56 -8.20
N ALA A 165 4.95 22.59 -9.51
CA ALA A 165 4.66 23.83 -10.23
C ALA A 165 3.27 24.41 -9.89
N ALA A 166 2.36 23.59 -9.37
CA ALA A 166 0.98 23.98 -9.05
C ALA A 166 0.68 23.98 -7.54
N PHE A 167 1.27 23.06 -6.79
CA PHE A 167 1.02 22.81 -5.38
C PHE A 167 2.33 22.76 -4.58
N ASP A 168 2.30 23.22 -3.33
CA ASP A 168 3.39 22.97 -2.39
C ASP A 168 3.42 21.48 -1.97
N GLU A 169 4.57 20.96 -1.57
CA GLU A 169 4.72 19.55 -1.16
C GLU A 169 3.75 19.15 -0.04
N GLU A 170 3.41 20.06 0.89
CA GLU A 170 2.45 19.82 1.97
C GLU A 170 1.00 19.68 1.49
N GLN A 171 0.72 20.14 0.27
CA GLN A 171 -0.59 20.03 -0.38
C GLN A 171 -0.74 18.74 -1.18
N ILE A 172 0.34 17.98 -1.38
CA ILE A 172 0.36 16.77 -2.21
C ILE A 172 0.27 15.51 -1.33
N TYR A 173 -0.76 14.71 -1.59
CA TYR A 173 -1.09 13.49 -0.87
C TYR A 173 -0.97 12.30 -1.82
N ARG A 174 0.21 11.67 -1.84
CA ARG A 174 0.50 10.50 -2.70
C ARG A 174 -0.04 9.25 -2.03
N ILE A 175 -1.02 8.61 -2.67
CA ILE A 175 -1.69 7.45 -2.08
C ILE A 175 -0.79 6.22 -2.10
N ASP A 176 -0.67 5.61 -0.92
CA ASP A 176 -0.43 4.20 -0.77
C ASP A 176 -1.57 3.63 0.10
N HIS A 177 -2.50 2.91 -0.52
CA HIS A 177 -3.66 2.37 0.20
C HIS A 177 -3.31 1.33 1.27
N TYR A 178 -2.08 0.78 1.32
CA TYR A 178 -1.64 -0.04 2.44
C TYR A 178 -1.43 0.80 3.69
N LEU A 179 -0.95 2.04 3.58
CA LEU A 179 -0.80 2.95 4.72
C LEU A 179 -2.15 3.31 5.38
N GLY A 180 -3.26 3.19 4.64
CA GLY A 180 -4.61 3.34 5.16
C GLY A 180 -5.14 2.13 5.94
N LYS A 181 -4.44 0.97 5.94
CA LYS A 181 -4.92 -0.23 6.64
C LYS A 181 -4.70 -0.12 8.15
N GLU A 182 -5.68 -0.58 8.92
CA GLU A 182 -5.70 -0.46 10.38
C GLU A 182 -4.46 -1.08 11.05
N MET A 183 -4.09 -2.28 10.61
CA MET A 183 -2.95 -3.00 11.21
C MET A 183 -1.58 -2.42 10.83
N ILE A 184 -1.49 -1.66 9.73
CA ILE A 184 -0.28 -0.92 9.41
C ILE A 184 -0.16 0.31 10.32
N GLN A 185 -1.25 1.02 10.59
CA GLN A 185 -1.26 2.13 11.57
C GLN A 185 -1.01 1.63 12.99
N SER A 186 -1.48 0.43 13.34
CA SER A 186 -1.24 -0.21 14.63
C SER A 186 0.24 -0.43 14.96
N ILE A 187 1.13 -0.43 13.96
CA ILE A 187 2.59 -0.54 14.17
C ILE A 187 3.08 0.57 15.12
N PHE A 188 2.55 1.79 15.00
CA PHE A 188 2.93 2.89 15.90
C PHE A 188 2.57 2.57 17.36
N ALA A 189 1.37 2.05 17.60
CA ALA A 189 0.91 1.68 18.93
C ALA A 189 1.73 0.51 19.50
N VAL A 190 1.92 -0.55 18.71
CA VAL A 190 2.72 -1.73 19.11
C VAL A 190 4.12 -1.31 19.52
N ARG A 191 4.80 -0.48 18.71
CA ARG A 191 6.19 -0.08 18.96
C ARG A 191 6.30 0.94 20.11
N PHE A 192 5.56 2.04 20.04
CA PHE A 192 5.86 3.22 20.85
C PHE A 192 5.01 3.38 22.11
N ALA A 193 3.92 2.61 22.25
CA ALA A 193 3.09 2.61 23.46
C ALA A 193 3.44 1.49 24.45
N ASN A 194 4.35 0.56 24.09
CA ASN A 194 4.66 -0.62 24.88
C ASN A 194 6.14 -0.64 25.29
N MET A 195 6.39 -0.52 26.61
CA MET A 195 7.74 -0.55 27.17
C MET A 195 8.49 -1.83 26.84
N ILE A 196 7.79 -2.97 26.78
CA ILE A 196 8.40 -4.25 26.43
C ILE A 196 8.99 -4.23 25.01
N PHE A 197 8.29 -3.61 24.05
CA PHE A 197 8.69 -3.63 22.63
C PHE A 197 9.73 -2.58 22.32
N GLU A 198 9.56 -1.32 22.76
CA GLU A 198 10.53 -0.26 22.44
C GLU A 198 11.97 -0.61 22.87
N ASN A 199 12.14 -1.29 24.01
CA ASN A 199 13.46 -1.68 24.53
C ASN A 199 14.12 -2.80 23.72
N VAL A 200 13.35 -3.68 23.10
CA VAL A 200 13.84 -4.80 22.28
C VAL A 200 13.77 -4.51 20.77
N TRP A 201 13.28 -3.34 20.37
CA TRP A 201 13.13 -2.97 18.95
C TRP A 201 14.44 -2.43 18.36
N ASN A 202 15.49 -3.25 18.36
CA ASN A 202 16.83 -2.89 17.89
C ASN A 202 17.66 -4.14 17.54
N ARG A 203 18.79 -3.89 16.87
CA ARG A 203 19.78 -4.88 16.41
C ARG A 203 20.39 -5.76 17.49
N GLU A 204 20.29 -5.42 18.77
CA GLU A 204 20.81 -6.27 19.84
C GLU A 204 19.85 -7.43 20.12
N HIS A 205 18.55 -7.27 19.82
CA HIS A 205 17.51 -8.24 20.14
C HIS A 205 16.78 -8.79 18.92
N ILE A 206 16.61 -8.00 17.86
CA ILE A 206 16.01 -8.44 16.60
C ILE A 206 17.08 -9.12 15.75
N ASP A 207 16.77 -10.33 15.29
CA ASP A 207 17.59 -11.10 14.36
C ASP A 207 17.31 -10.67 12.92
N ASN A 208 16.04 -10.72 12.52
CA ASN A 208 15.58 -10.28 11.20
C ASN A 208 14.11 -9.86 11.23
N VAL A 209 13.72 -9.08 10.21
CA VAL A 209 12.33 -8.68 9.97
C VAL A 209 11.89 -9.22 8.63
N GLN A 210 10.68 -9.76 8.55
CA GLN A 210 10.14 -10.42 7.36
C GLN A 210 8.82 -9.77 6.96
N ILE A 211 8.77 -9.22 5.75
CA ILE A 211 7.57 -8.61 5.17
C ILE A 211 7.05 -9.54 4.07
N THR A 212 5.84 -10.08 4.22
CA THR A 212 5.24 -10.95 3.19
C THR A 212 3.97 -10.33 2.61
N PHE A 213 3.91 -10.27 1.28
CA PHE A 213 2.69 -10.00 0.51
C PHE A 213 2.40 -11.18 -0.43
N ALA A 214 1.62 -12.15 0.02
CA ALA A 214 1.26 -13.32 -0.77
C ALA A 214 -0.13 -13.18 -1.37
N GLU A 215 -0.24 -13.47 -2.67
CA GLU A 215 -1.50 -13.54 -3.40
C GLU A 215 -1.71 -14.94 -3.99
N ARG A 216 -2.90 -15.50 -3.74
CA ARG A 216 -3.32 -16.77 -4.36
C ARG A 216 -3.70 -16.60 -5.83
N LEU A 217 -4.16 -15.41 -6.22
CA LEU A 217 -4.60 -15.10 -7.58
C LEU A 217 -3.39 -14.95 -8.53
N GLY A 218 -3.63 -15.17 -9.82
CA GLY A 218 -2.66 -14.87 -10.88
C GLY A 218 -2.80 -13.43 -11.36
N VAL A 219 -2.36 -13.17 -12.59
CA VAL A 219 -2.57 -11.86 -13.24
C VAL A 219 -3.97 -11.68 -13.80
N GLU A 220 -4.71 -12.79 -13.98
CA GLU A 220 -6.10 -12.80 -14.45
C GLU A 220 -6.25 -11.94 -15.72
N GLU A 221 -7.24 -11.06 -15.81
CA GLU A 221 -7.48 -10.22 -16.99
C GLU A 221 -6.46 -9.08 -17.17
N ARG A 222 -5.55 -8.88 -16.21
CA ARG A 222 -4.60 -7.74 -16.18
C ARG A 222 -3.23 -8.07 -16.78
N GLY A 223 -3.09 -9.18 -17.51
CA GLY A 223 -1.84 -9.63 -18.13
C GLY A 223 -1.06 -8.51 -18.82
N GLY A 224 -1.67 -7.80 -19.77
CA GLY A 224 -0.97 -6.78 -20.56
C GLY A 224 -0.47 -5.56 -19.76
N TYR A 225 -1.14 -5.19 -18.67
CA TYR A 225 -0.65 -4.15 -17.77
C TYR A 225 0.45 -4.68 -16.85
N TYR A 226 0.22 -5.86 -16.27
CA TYR A 226 1.15 -6.45 -15.31
C TYR A 226 2.49 -6.82 -15.96
N ASP A 227 2.48 -7.22 -17.23
CA ASP A 227 3.68 -7.58 -17.98
C ASP A 227 4.65 -6.41 -18.18
N GLN A 228 4.19 -5.16 -18.01
CA GLN A 228 5.02 -3.96 -18.04
C GLN A 228 5.43 -3.48 -16.63
N SER A 229 4.80 -4.00 -15.59
CA SER A 229 4.99 -3.56 -14.21
C SER A 229 5.83 -4.52 -13.38
N GLY A 230 5.53 -5.82 -13.45
CA GLY A 230 6.16 -6.82 -12.59
C GLY A 230 5.80 -6.69 -11.10
N ALA A 231 6.22 -7.68 -10.32
CA ALA A 231 5.99 -7.71 -8.87
C ALA A 231 6.80 -6.62 -8.13
N LEU A 232 7.96 -6.24 -8.66
CA LEU A 232 8.83 -5.27 -8.03
C LEU A 232 8.20 -3.86 -8.00
N ARG A 233 7.73 -3.34 -9.14
CA ARG A 233 7.05 -2.03 -9.17
C ARG A 233 5.68 -2.06 -8.48
N ASP A 234 4.91 -3.14 -8.67
CA ASP A 234 3.53 -3.17 -8.19
C ASP A 234 3.45 -3.18 -6.65
N MET A 235 4.39 -3.87 -6.00
CA MET A 235 4.33 -4.18 -4.55
C MET A 235 5.57 -3.76 -3.74
N VAL A 236 6.76 -3.71 -4.33
CA VAL A 236 8.00 -3.47 -3.58
C VAL A 236 8.34 -1.99 -3.52
N GLN A 237 8.29 -1.30 -4.67
CA GLN A 237 8.60 0.12 -4.81
C GLN A 237 7.79 1.01 -3.85
N ASN A 238 6.54 0.61 -3.59
CA ASN A 238 5.58 1.34 -2.77
C ASN A 238 5.39 0.64 -1.39
N HIS A 239 4.53 -0.37 -1.32
CA HIS A 239 3.97 -0.96 -0.12
C HIS A 239 5.06 -1.54 0.79
N THR A 240 6.03 -2.26 0.22
CA THR A 240 7.10 -2.91 0.99
C THR A 240 8.05 -1.87 1.59
N LEU A 241 8.53 -0.92 0.79
CA LEU A 241 9.45 0.11 1.27
C LEU A 241 8.80 1.11 2.24
N GLN A 242 7.51 1.40 2.05
CA GLN A 242 6.75 2.18 3.04
C GLN A 242 6.64 1.44 4.37
N LEU A 243 6.36 0.13 4.36
CA LEU A 243 6.31 -0.68 5.57
C LEU A 243 7.69 -0.82 6.23
N LEU A 244 8.76 -0.96 5.44
CA LEU A 244 10.15 -0.90 5.93
C LEU A 244 10.39 0.38 6.72
N SER A 245 9.96 1.54 6.20
CA SER A 245 10.13 2.82 6.88
C SER A 245 9.45 2.84 8.26
N LEU A 246 8.23 2.31 8.36
CA LEU A 246 7.48 2.24 9.61
C LEU A 246 8.07 1.27 10.63
N LEU A 247 8.73 0.19 10.17
CA LEU A 247 9.36 -0.80 11.03
C LEU A 247 10.76 -0.36 11.50
N ALA A 248 11.50 0.35 10.64
CA ALA A 248 12.89 0.72 10.88
C ALA A 248 13.08 2.13 11.47
N MET A 249 12.08 3.01 11.40
CA MET A 249 12.19 4.39 11.91
C MET A 249 12.49 4.44 13.41
N ASP A 250 13.24 5.45 13.86
CA ASP A 250 13.42 5.72 15.29
C ASP A 250 12.11 6.22 15.93
N LYS A 251 12.07 6.28 17.26
CA LYS A 251 10.93 6.84 17.98
C LYS A 251 10.83 8.35 17.70
N PRO A 252 9.72 8.84 17.12
CA PRO A 252 9.56 10.26 16.84
C PRO A 252 9.42 11.06 18.14
N ALA A 253 9.77 12.36 18.10
CA ALA A 253 9.68 13.22 19.29
C ALA A 253 8.22 13.41 19.77
N SER A 254 7.27 13.40 18.84
CA SER A 254 5.84 13.44 19.11
C SER A 254 5.05 12.70 18.02
N PHE A 255 3.77 12.42 18.27
CA PHE A 255 2.89 11.79 17.29
C PHE A 255 2.22 12.83 16.38
N THR A 256 3.04 13.56 15.63
CA THR A 256 2.61 14.56 14.64
C THR A 256 3.09 14.18 13.25
N LYS A 257 2.39 14.65 12.21
CA LYS A 257 2.70 14.31 10.82
C LYS A 257 4.15 14.62 10.43
N ASP A 258 4.70 15.73 10.94
CA ASP A 258 6.03 16.21 10.59
C ASP A 258 7.13 15.40 11.30
N GLU A 259 6.95 15.09 12.59
CA GLU A 259 7.89 14.26 13.35
C GLU A 259 7.93 12.83 12.83
N ILE A 260 6.77 12.23 12.52
CA ILE A 260 6.71 10.88 11.95
C ILE A 260 7.37 10.86 10.56
N ARG A 261 7.03 11.84 9.71
CA ARG A 261 7.63 11.97 8.37
C ARG A 261 9.15 12.13 8.45
N ALA A 262 9.64 12.96 9.36
CA ALA A 262 11.08 13.15 9.54
C ALA A 262 11.80 11.83 9.84
N GLU A 263 11.22 10.98 10.69
CA GLU A 263 11.77 9.66 11.01
C GLU A 263 11.67 8.66 9.85
N LYS A 264 10.56 8.66 9.09
CA LYS A 264 10.44 7.86 7.86
C LYS A 264 11.51 8.25 6.83
N ILE A 265 11.68 9.55 6.56
CA ILE A 265 12.70 10.06 5.63
C ILE A 265 14.12 9.70 6.09
N LYS A 266 14.39 9.71 7.41
CA LYS A 266 15.69 9.28 7.94
C LYS A 266 16.00 7.81 7.63
N VAL A 267 14.99 6.93 7.58
CA VAL A 267 15.19 5.54 7.14
C VAL A 267 15.67 5.51 5.70
N PHE A 268 14.99 6.20 4.79
CA PHE A 268 15.35 6.23 3.37
C PHE A 268 16.73 6.87 3.13
N LYS A 269 17.10 7.92 3.89
CA LYS A 269 18.44 8.52 3.85
C LYS A 269 19.55 7.56 4.32
N LYS A 270 19.20 6.56 5.11
CA LYS A 270 20.10 5.53 5.65
C LYS A 270 19.89 4.17 4.97
N LEU A 271 19.06 4.10 3.93
CA LEU A 271 18.85 2.87 3.19
C LEU A 271 20.18 2.51 2.51
N TYR A 272 20.68 1.32 2.80
CA TYR A 272 21.94 0.85 2.23
C TYR A 272 21.81 0.77 0.70
N HIS A 273 22.82 1.25 -0.01
CA HIS A 273 22.91 1.16 -1.45
C HIS A 273 23.82 -0.03 -1.82
N PRO A 274 23.26 -1.17 -2.22
CA PRO A 274 24.07 -2.35 -2.51
C PRO A 274 24.92 -2.16 -3.76
N THR A 275 26.06 -2.82 -3.81
CA THR A 275 26.86 -3.02 -5.03
C THR A 275 26.11 -3.89 -6.04
N GLU A 276 26.53 -3.92 -7.32
CA GLU A 276 25.87 -4.78 -8.32
C GLU A 276 25.89 -6.27 -7.95
N GLU A 277 26.99 -6.77 -7.39
CA GLU A 277 27.07 -8.16 -6.93
C GLU A 277 26.11 -8.43 -5.77
N GLU A 278 26.04 -7.52 -4.79
CA GLU A 278 25.03 -7.64 -3.72
C GLU A 278 23.61 -7.54 -4.26
N LEU A 279 23.33 -6.74 -5.30
CA LEU A 279 22.00 -6.71 -5.93
C LEU A 279 21.65 -8.07 -6.55
N LYS A 280 22.58 -8.72 -7.26
CA LYS A 280 22.37 -10.06 -7.83
C LYS A 280 22.15 -11.12 -6.74
N GLU A 281 22.87 -11.00 -5.63
CA GLU A 281 22.81 -11.99 -4.55
C GLU A 281 21.62 -11.79 -3.62
N HIS A 282 21.23 -10.53 -3.34
CA HIS A 282 20.23 -10.20 -2.34
C HIS A 282 18.82 -10.01 -2.90
N PHE A 283 18.63 -9.88 -4.22
CA PHE A 283 17.32 -9.67 -4.84
C PHE A 283 17.00 -10.77 -5.85
N ILE A 284 15.93 -11.50 -5.56
CA ILE A 284 15.48 -12.66 -6.30
C ILE A 284 14.20 -12.31 -7.07
N ARG A 285 14.18 -12.63 -8.36
CA ARG A 285 12.98 -12.58 -9.20
C ARG A 285 12.54 -13.97 -9.61
N GLY A 286 11.24 -14.18 -9.70
CA GLY A 286 10.70 -15.43 -10.21
C GLY A 286 9.41 -15.28 -11.00
N GLN A 287 9.09 -16.31 -11.79
CA GLN A 287 7.89 -16.38 -12.62
C GLN A 287 7.16 -17.70 -12.39
N TYR A 288 5.84 -17.64 -12.15
CA TYR A 288 5.09 -18.87 -11.87
C TYR A 288 4.92 -19.76 -13.11
N ARG A 289 5.13 -21.05 -12.89
CA ARG A 289 4.80 -22.14 -13.82
C ARG A 289 3.48 -22.78 -13.43
N SER A 290 2.96 -23.61 -14.33
CA SER A 290 1.72 -24.35 -14.08
C SER A 290 1.83 -25.17 -12.79
N GLY A 291 0.70 -25.30 -12.11
CA GLY A 291 0.64 -25.94 -10.80
C GLY A 291 -0.78 -26.33 -10.44
N LYS A 292 -0.96 -26.86 -9.23
CA LYS A 292 -2.24 -27.36 -8.77
C LYS A 292 -2.41 -27.04 -7.29
N ILE A 293 -3.54 -26.45 -6.93
CA ILE A 293 -3.91 -26.09 -5.55
C ILE A 293 -5.36 -26.51 -5.35
N ASP A 294 -5.67 -27.24 -4.28
CA ASP A 294 -7.04 -27.68 -3.97
C ASP A 294 -7.71 -28.42 -5.14
N GLY A 295 -6.96 -29.30 -5.82
CA GLY A 295 -7.47 -30.02 -6.99
C GLY A 295 -7.52 -29.21 -8.29
N MET A 296 -7.49 -27.88 -8.23
CA MET A 296 -7.60 -26.98 -9.38
C MET A 296 -6.24 -26.77 -10.06
N LYS A 297 -6.21 -26.90 -11.39
CA LYS A 297 -5.01 -26.67 -12.21
C LYS A 297 -4.93 -25.22 -12.65
N TYR A 298 -3.74 -24.65 -12.57
CA TYR A 298 -3.45 -23.29 -13.02
C TYR A 298 -2.41 -23.31 -14.13
N ILE A 299 -2.58 -22.42 -15.10
CA ILE A 299 -1.67 -22.25 -16.24
C ILE A 299 -0.41 -21.48 -15.82
N SER A 300 0.63 -21.55 -16.66
CA SER A 300 1.86 -20.76 -16.46
C SER A 300 1.64 -19.30 -16.86
N TYR A 301 2.44 -18.39 -16.31
CA TYR A 301 2.30 -16.95 -16.56
C TYR A 301 2.34 -16.58 -18.06
N ARG A 302 3.30 -17.13 -18.81
CA ARG A 302 3.43 -16.93 -20.27
C ARG A 302 2.28 -17.48 -21.11
N SER A 303 1.39 -18.25 -20.48
CA SER A 303 0.17 -18.78 -21.12
C SER A 303 -1.07 -17.96 -20.75
N GLU A 304 -0.95 -16.96 -19.87
CA GLU A 304 -2.06 -16.10 -19.47
C GLU A 304 -2.48 -15.19 -20.63
N PRO A 305 -3.75 -14.79 -20.71
CA PRO A 305 -4.21 -13.87 -21.73
C PRO A 305 -3.46 -12.53 -21.69
N ASN A 306 -3.10 -12.02 -22.87
CA ASN A 306 -2.42 -10.73 -23.04
C ASN A 306 -1.02 -10.63 -22.39
N VAL A 307 -0.36 -11.76 -22.14
CA VAL A 307 1.05 -11.81 -21.71
C VAL A 307 1.92 -12.23 -22.89
N ASP A 308 3.11 -11.65 -23.03
CA ASP A 308 4.07 -12.09 -24.04
C ASP A 308 4.52 -13.55 -23.75
N PRO A 309 4.40 -14.49 -24.71
CA PRO A 309 4.89 -15.86 -24.54
C PRO A 309 6.39 -15.95 -24.19
N GLU A 310 7.19 -14.94 -24.53
CA GLU A 310 8.61 -14.84 -24.19
C GLU A 310 8.89 -13.90 -23.00
N SER A 311 7.83 -13.44 -22.31
CA SER A 311 7.95 -12.51 -21.19
C SER A 311 8.94 -13.00 -20.14
N THR A 312 9.83 -12.09 -19.75
CA THR A 312 10.72 -12.28 -18.61
C THR A 312 10.20 -11.61 -17.34
N THR A 313 9.05 -10.94 -17.40
CA THR A 313 8.48 -10.20 -16.27
C THR A 313 8.25 -11.10 -15.07
N GLU A 314 8.69 -10.63 -13.90
CA GLU A 314 8.60 -11.37 -12.66
C GLU A 314 7.20 -11.27 -12.04
N THR A 315 6.69 -12.41 -11.60
CA THR A 315 5.43 -12.53 -10.84
C THR A 315 5.69 -12.74 -9.36
N PHE A 316 6.96 -12.83 -8.98
CA PHE A 316 7.46 -12.95 -7.62
C PHE A 316 8.76 -12.13 -7.49
N ALA A 317 8.89 -11.41 -6.38
CA ALA A 317 10.14 -10.77 -5.99
C ALA A 317 10.39 -11.02 -4.50
N SER A 318 11.63 -11.32 -4.13
CA SER A 318 12.08 -11.32 -2.74
C SER A 318 13.45 -10.69 -2.61
N GLY A 319 13.81 -10.27 -1.41
CA GLY A 319 15.14 -9.77 -1.18
C GLY A 319 15.38 -9.31 0.25
N ALA A 320 16.55 -8.72 0.47
CA ALA A 320 16.97 -8.18 1.76
C ALA A 320 17.30 -6.69 1.65
N PHE A 321 16.61 -5.86 2.44
CA PHE A 321 16.97 -4.46 2.66
C PHE A 321 17.80 -4.31 3.95
N PHE A 322 18.68 -3.31 3.96
CA PHE A 322 19.46 -2.93 5.14
C PHE A 322 19.32 -1.43 5.39
N VAL A 323 19.19 -1.06 6.66
CA VAL A 323 19.15 0.35 7.09
C VAL A 323 20.37 0.62 7.96
N ASP A 324 21.27 1.48 7.49
CA ASP A 324 22.50 1.86 8.19
C ASP A 324 22.21 2.91 9.29
N SER A 325 21.39 2.50 10.26
CA SER A 325 21.11 3.26 11.48
C SER A 325 21.74 2.56 12.69
N ASN A 326 22.00 3.30 13.77
CA ASN A 326 22.47 2.69 15.02
C ASN A 326 21.49 1.62 15.53
N ARG A 327 20.20 1.77 15.25
CA ARG A 327 19.16 0.85 15.68
C ARG A 327 19.14 -0.47 14.89
N PHE A 328 19.47 -0.44 13.60
CA PHE A 328 19.24 -1.58 12.70
C PHE A 328 20.43 -2.01 11.82
N ARG A 329 21.61 -1.39 11.97
CA ARG A 329 22.80 -1.79 11.20
C ARG A 329 23.08 -3.29 11.36
N GLY A 330 23.13 -3.97 10.22
CA GLY A 330 23.41 -5.41 10.11
C GLY A 330 22.20 -6.32 10.27
N VAL A 331 21.00 -5.77 10.56
CA VAL A 331 19.76 -6.55 10.62
C VAL A 331 19.12 -6.57 9.23
N PRO A 332 18.91 -7.75 8.62
CA PRO A 332 18.23 -7.84 7.34
C PRO A 332 16.71 -7.65 7.51
N PHE A 333 16.15 -6.81 6.64
CA PHE A 333 14.71 -6.70 6.43
C PHE A 333 14.37 -7.47 5.15
N PHE A 334 14.02 -8.74 5.33
CA PHE A 334 13.57 -9.56 4.23
C PHE A 334 12.18 -9.14 3.77
N PHE A 335 11.97 -9.21 2.46
CA PHE A 335 10.64 -9.14 1.88
C PHE A 335 10.43 -10.28 0.90
N ARG A 336 9.18 -10.66 0.72
CA ARG A 336 8.74 -11.42 -0.45
C ARG A 336 7.34 -11.01 -0.85
N THR A 337 7.11 -10.95 -2.14
CA THR A 337 5.82 -10.70 -2.75
C THR A 337 5.64 -11.61 -3.94
N GLY A 338 4.43 -12.08 -4.19
CA GLY A 338 4.18 -12.81 -5.42
C GLY A 338 2.75 -13.27 -5.62
N LYS A 339 2.46 -13.59 -6.88
CA LYS A 339 1.20 -14.15 -7.36
C LYS A 339 1.28 -15.67 -7.45
N ARG A 340 0.11 -16.31 -7.45
CA ARG A 340 -0.04 -17.78 -7.43
C ARG A 340 0.76 -18.44 -6.29
N LEU A 341 0.85 -17.78 -5.14
CA LEU A 341 1.35 -18.40 -3.92
C LEU A 341 0.26 -19.26 -3.27
N THR A 342 0.63 -20.03 -2.25
CA THR A 342 -0.26 -21.01 -1.58
C THR A 342 -1.60 -20.42 -1.15
N GLU A 343 -1.54 -19.30 -0.43
CA GLU A 343 -2.72 -18.61 0.06
C GLU A 343 -2.46 -17.11 0.19
N LYS A 344 -3.55 -16.34 0.31
CA LYS A 344 -3.47 -14.88 0.49
C LYS A 344 -3.02 -14.56 1.91
N GLY A 345 -2.00 -13.73 2.05
CA GLY A 345 -1.54 -13.27 3.35
C GLY A 345 -0.66 -12.03 3.27
N THR A 346 -0.93 -11.06 4.12
CA THR A 346 -0.09 -9.89 4.33
C THR A 346 0.29 -9.83 5.80
N HIS A 347 1.56 -10.08 6.09
CA HIS A 347 2.03 -10.21 7.47
C HIS A 347 3.43 -9.60 7.60
N VAL A 348 3.73 -9.12 8.81
CA VAL A 348 5.10 -8.78 9.24
C VAL A 348 5.48 -9.73 10.35
N ASN A 349 6.63 -10.39 10.24
CA ASN A 349 7.22 -11.17 11.31
C ASN A 349 8.51 -10.50 11.80
N ILE A 350 8.57 -10.22 13.09
CA ILE A 350 9.76 -9.73 13.77
C ILE A 350 10.35 -10.92 14.53
N VAL A 351 11.50 -11.41 14.07
CA VAL A 351 12.18 -12.57 14.63
C VAL A 351 13.23 -12.08 15.61
N PHE A 352 13.14 -12.51 16.87
CA PHE A 352 14.11 -12.16 17.89
C PHE A 352 15.26 -13.17 17.93
N LYS A 353 16.44 -12.67 18.30
CA LYS A 353 17.64 -13.49 18.53
C LYS A 353 17.40 -14.50 19.62
N GLN A 354 18.06 -15.65 19.48
CA GLN A 354 18.01 -16.71 20.47
C GLN A 354 19.06 -16.46 21.56
N MET A 355 18.72 -16.88 22.78
CA MET A 355 19.64 -16.93 23.91
C MET A 355 20.16 -18.35 24.11
N ASP A 356 21.29 -18.48 24.81
CA ASP A 356 21.81 -19.77 25.21
C ASP A 356 20.79 -20.53 26.08
N SER A 357 20.57 -21.79 25.72
CA SER A 357 19.61 -22.64 26.44
C SER A 357 20.24 -23.30 27.65
N ILE A 358 19.61 -23.11 28.81
CA ILE A 358 19.94 -23.87 30.03
C ILE A 358 19.25 -25.25 30.07
N PHE A 359 18.38 -25.53 29.11
CA PHE A 359 17.51 -26.72 29.10
C PHE A 359 18.10 -27.90 28.31
N GLY A 360 19.32 -27.75 27.77
CA GLY A 360 20.02 -28.81 27.03
C GLY A 360 19.54 -29.01 25.59
N GLU A 361 18.57 -28.21 25.14
CA GLU A 361 18.04 -28.20 23.76
C GLU A 361 17.99 -26.77 23.19
N PRO A 362 18.18 -26.56 21.88
CA PRO A 362 18.02 -25.25 21.26
C PRO A 362 16.61 -24.68 21.45
N LEU A 363 16.51 -23.38 21.76
CA LEU A 363 15.22 -22.70 21.90
C LEU A 363 14.64 -22.36 20.53
N ALA A 364 13.31 -22.33 20.39
CA ALA A 364 12.70 -21.69 19.23
C ALA A 364 12.85 -20.16 19.34
N PRO A 365 12.98 -19.42 18.22
CA PRO A 365 13.05 -17.97 18.28
C PRO A 365 11.71 -17.41 18.77
N ASN A 366 11.75 -16.31 19.54
CA ASN A 366 10.52 -15.57 19.79
C ASN A 366 10.15 -14.81 18.52
N ILE A 367 8.85 -14.75 18.22
CA ILE A 367 8.35 -14.12 17.00
C ILE A 367 7.14 -13.26 17.34
N LEU A 368 7.23 -11.95 17.06
CA LEU A 368 6.07 -11.09 17.00
C LEU A 368 5.54 -11.08 15.57
N THR A 369 4.30 -11.50 15.36
CA THR A 369 3.63 -11.43 14.06
C THR A 369 2.56 -10.36 14.09
N ILE A 370 2.60 -9.44 13.12
CA ILE A 370 1.54 -8.47 12.86
C ILE A 370 0.79 -8.95 11.64
N TYR A 371 -0.46 -9.34 11.84
CA TYR A 371 -1.30 -9.81 10.76
C TYR A 371 -2.10 -8.64 10.19
N ILE A 372 -1.84 -8.32 8.92
CA ILE A 372 -2.46 -7.18 8.25
C ILE A 372 -3.70 -7.63 7.51
N GLN A 373 -3.62 -8.69 6.70
CA GLN A 373 -4.76 -9.28 5.97
C GLN A 373 -4.48 -10.77 5.68
N PRO A 374 -5.49 -11.65 5.54
CA PRO A 374 -6.93 -11.38 5.57
C PRO A 374 -7.53 -11.27 6.98
N THR A 375 -6.81 -11.75 7.99
CA THR A 375 -7.21 -11.62 9.40
C THR A 375 -6.32 -10.59 10.08
N GLU A 376 -6.93 -9.65 10.77
CA GLU A 376 -6.24 -8.56 11.45
C GLU A 376 -5.91 -8.96 12.89
N GLY A 377 -4.76 -8.51 13.40
CA GLY A 377 -4.35 -8.74 14.77
C GLY A 377 -2.85 -8.97 14.94
N PHE A 378 -2.46 -9.53 16.09
CA PHE A 378 -1.07 -9.79 16.41
C PHE A 378 -0.91 -11.10 17.19
N SER A 379 0.25 -11.72 17.08
CA SER A 379 0.63 -12.85 17.93
C SER A 379 2.07 -12.72 18.42
N LEU A 380 2.33 -13.23 19.61
CA LEU A 380 3.67 -13.34 20.17
C LEU A 380 3.96 -14.80 20.51
N SER A 381 4.88 -15.41 19.78
CA SER A 381 5.38 -16.76 20.04
C SER A 381 6.51 -16.72 21.07
N LEU A 382 6.36 -17.50 22.15
CA LEU A 382 7.28 -17.62 23.27
C LEU A 382 7.56 -19.10 23.55
N ASN A 383 8.68 -19.42 24.20
CA ASN A 383 8.94 -20.80 24.67
C ASN A 383 8.30 -21.01 26.05
N GLY A 384 7.45 -22.02 26.19
CA GLY A 384 6.79 -22.41 27.44
C GLY A 384 7.00 -23.88 27.79
N LYS A 385 6.61 -24.29 29.00
CA LYS A 385 6.64 -25.71 29.41
C LYS A 385 5.48 -26.47 28.76
N GLN A 386 5.78 -27.57 28.09
CA GLN A 386 4.76 -28.49 27.59
C GLN A 386 3.95 -29.08 28.76
N VAL A 387 2.64 -29.20 28.57
CA VAL A 387 1.75 -29.87 29.54
C VAL A 387 2.10 -31.37 29.56
N GLY A 388 2.43 -31.88 30.73
CA GLY A 388 2.89 -33.26 30.91
C GLY A 388 3.78 -33.41 32.15
N GLU A 389 4.15 -34.65 32.44
CA GLU A 389 5.01 -35.02 33.57
C GLU A 389 6.47 -34.60 33.35
N GLU A 390 6.93 -34.66 32.10
CA GLU A 390 8.28 -34.25 31.70
C GLU A 390 8.42 -32.72 31.59
N PHE A 391 9.66 -32.23 31.72
CA PHE A 391 10.01 -30.83 31.50
C PHE A 391 10.58 -30.68 30.08
N ASN A 392 9.68 -30.62 29.10
CA ASN A 392 10.01 -30.34 27.71
C ASN A 392 9.51 -28.94 27.34
N LEU A 393 10.26 -28.21 26.52
CA LEU A 393 9.83 -26.91 26.02
C LEU A 393 9.02 -27.05 24.74
N ALA A 394 8.03 -26.18 24.59
CA ALA A 394 7.28 -26.03 23.35
C ALA A 394 6.96 -24.55 23.09
N PRO A 395 6.96 -24.10 21.83
CA PRO A 395 6.43 -22.79 21.48
C PRO A 395 4.95 -22.67 21.90
N SER A 396 4.62 -21.56 22.55
CA SER A 396 3.27 -21.14 22.92
C SER A 396 3.01 -19.76 22.34
N SER A 397 1.81 -19.52 21.80
CA SER A 397 1.43 -18.24 21.20
C SER A 397 0.47 -17.47 22.11
N LEU A 398 0.70 -16.17 22.23
CA LEU A 398 -0.26 -15.21 22.77
C LEU A 398 -0.91 -14.50 21.58
N ASP A 399 -2.16 -14.85 21.27
CA ASP A 399 -2.86 -14.38 20.09
C ASP A 399 -3.94 -13.34 20.41
N TYR A 400 -3.97 -12.28 19.63
CA TYR A 400 -5.11 -11.38 19.50
C TYR A 400 -5.53 -11.31 18.04
N ARG A 401 -6.80 -11.58 17.78
CA ARG A 401 -7.43 -11.43 16.46
C ARG A 401 -8.65 -10.54 16.61
N THR A 402 -8.82 -9.59 15.70
CA THR A 402 -10.08 -8.85 15.64
C THR A 402 -11.20 -9.82 15.29
N ASP A 403 -12.33 -9.69 16.00
CA ASP A 403 -13.52 -10.43 15.62
C ASP A 403 -14.13 -9.83 14.33
N ALA A 404 -15.12 -10.54 13.78
CA ALA A 404 -15.79 -10.10 12.55
C ALA A 404 -16.47 -8.72 12.72
N THR A 405 -16.87 -8.35 13.94
CA THR A 405 -17.55 -7.10 14.24
C THR A 405 -16.58 -5.92 14.22
N ALA A 406 -15.40 -6.07 14.84
CA ALA A 406 -14.31 -5.11 14.81
C ALA A 406 -13.71 -4.98 13.39
N THR A 407 -13.59 -6.09 12.66
CA THR A 407 -13.13 -6.08 11.27
C THR A 407 -14.12 -5.34 10.36
N GLY A 408 -15.43 -5.56 10.54
CA GLY A 408 -16.48 -4.84 9.80
C GLY A 408 -16.57 -3.35 10.13
N ALA A 409 -16.14 -2.95 11.33
CA ALA A 409 -16.07 -1.56 11.76
C ALA A 409 -14.78 -0.83 11.33
N SER A 410 -13.78 -1.56 10.83
CA SER A 410 -12.53 -0.95 10.37
C SER A 410 -12.78 -0.13 9.10
N PRO A 411 -12.35 1.15 9.06
CA PRO A 411 -12.54 1.99 7.88
C PRO A 411 -11.93 1.37 6.62
N ASP A 412 -12.58 1.57 5.45
CA ASP A 412 -11.90 1.24 4.19
C ASP A 412 -10.65 2.12 4.06
N PRO A 413 -9.53 1.62 3.50
CA PRO A 413 -8.33 2.45 3.38
C PRO A 413 -8.56 3.79 2.69
N TYR A 414 -9.45 3.88 1.69
CA TYR A 414 -9.77 5.15 1.04
C TYR A 414 -10.56 6.10 1.93
N GLU A 415 -11.49 5.58 2.74
CA GLU A 415 -12.23 6.35 3.73
C GLU A 415 -11.26 7.02 4.72
N LYS A 416 -10.32 6.23 5.26
CA LYS A 416 -9.30 6.72 6.19
C LYS A 416 -8.37 7.76 5.54
N LEU A 417 -7.87 7.49 4.33
CA LEU A 417 -6.96 8.41 3.65
C LEU A 417 -7.66 9.73 3.29
N ILE A 418 -8.90 9.69 2.76
CA ILE A 418 -9.65 10.92 2.48
C ILE A 418 -9.91 11.70 3.77
N TYR A 419 -10.28 11.03 4.86
CA TYR A 419 -10.41 11.66 6.18
C TYR A 419 -9.12 12.38 6.60
N ASP A 420 -7.97 11.72 6.46
CA ASP A 420 -6.68 12.29 6.80
C ASP A 420 -6.37 13.53 5.95
N VAL A 421 -6.66 13.50 4.64
CA VAL A 421 -6.48 14.66 3.77
C VAL A 421 -7.37 15.82 4.17
N LEU A 422 -8.64 15.58 4.52
CA LEU A 422 -9.55 16.63 4.99
C LEU A 422 -9.05 17.29 6.28
N ASN A 423 -8.36 16.53 7.14
CA ASN A 423 -7.82 16.98 8.42
C ASN A 423 -6.35 17.46 8.37
N ASN A 424 -5.78 17.70 7.17
CA ASN A 424 -4.39 18.11 7.00
C ASN A 424 -3.36 17.13 7.60
N ASN A 425 -3.70 15.85 7.67
CA ASN A 425 -2.86 14.81 8.24
C ASN A 425 -2.20 14.01 7.11
N SER A 426 -0.90 14.19 6.94
CA SER A 426 -0.13 13.52 5.90
C SER A 426 0.71 12.35 6.43
N THR A 427 0.43 11.86 7.64
CA THR A 427 1.17 10.75 8.29
C THR A 427 1.16 9.48 7.44
N ASN A 428 0.01 9.18 6.83
CA ASN A 428 -0.24 7.96 6.06
C ASN A 428 -0.03 8.15 4.55
N PHE A 429 0.77 9.14 4.14
CA PHE A 429 1.06 9.47 2.75
C PHE A 429 2.55 9.51 2.50
N SER A 430 2.95 9.10 1.29
CA SER A 430 4.36 9.09 0.89
C SER A 430 4.83 10.50 0.53
N HIS A 431 5.88 10.97 1.22
CA HIS A 431 6.58 12.20 0.85
C HIS A 431 7.47 11.99 -0.38
N TRP A 432 7.76 13.05 -1.14
CA TRP A 432 8.63 12.96 -2.32
C TRP A 432 9.99 12.31 -2.01
N ASP A 433 10.66 12.73 -0.93
CA ASP A 433 11.96 12.15 -0.53
C ASP A 433 11.91 10.63 -0.36
N GLU A 434 10.78 10.09 0.13
CA GLU A 434 10.59 8.65 0.28
C GLU A 434 10.43 7.99 -1.09
N VAL A 435 9.56 8.53 -1.94
CA VAL A 435 9.30 8.02 -3.30
C VAL A 435 10.56 8.07 -4.17
N SER A 436 11.30 9.17 -4.09
CA SER A 436 12.56 9.42 -4.78
C SER A 436 13.63 8.39 -4.40
N ALA A 437 13.80 8.13 -3.09
CA ALA A 437 14.76 7.14 -2.61
C ALA A 437 14.36 5.72 -2.99
N SER A 438 13.06 5.39 -2.93
CA SER A 438 12.55 4.10 -3.41
C SER A 438 12.90 3.87 -4.88
N TRP A 439 12.58 4.82 -5.76
CA TRP A 439 12.86 4.67 -7.19
C TRP A 439 14.35 4.50 -7.50
N LYS A 440 15.23 5.28 -6.87
CA LYS A 440 16.69 5.12 -7.06
C LYS A 440 17.21 3.72 -6.75
N LEU A 441 16.59 3.00 -5.81
CA LEU A 441 16.95 1.62 -5.52
C LEU A 441 16.31 0.64 -6.50
N ILE A 442 15.01 0.81 -6.76
CA ILE A 442 14.25 -0.08 -7.63
C ILE A 442 14.77 -0.04 -9.06
N ASP A 443 15.05 1.15 -9.62
CA ASP A 443 15.57 1.30 -10.97
C ASP A 443 16.87 0.50 -11.16
N ARG A 444 17.79 0.54 -10.19
CA ARG A 444 19.04 -0.23 -10.26
C ARG A 444 18.81 -1.74 -10.26
N ILE A 445 17.79 -2.23 -9.55
CA ILE A 445 17.42 -3.65 -9.55
C ILE A 445 16.82 -4.01 -10.91
N GLU A 446 15.97 -3.15 -11.46
CA GLU A 446 15.30 -3.39 -12.75
C GLU A 446 16.24 -3.32 -13.93
N GLU A 447 17.16 -2.36 -13.95
CA GLU A 447 18.23 -2.26 -14.95
C GLU A 447 19.05 -3.56 -14.98
N LEU A 448 19.51 -4.01 -13.80
CA LEU A 448 20.24 -5.27 -13.65
C LEU A 448 19.42 -6.46 -14.17
N TRP A 449 18.12 -6.49 -13.89
CA TRP A 449 17.22 -7.55 -14.32
C TRP A 449 16.92 -7.51 -15.82
N ALA A 450 16.76 -6.32 -16.41
CA ALA A 450 16.53 -6.14 -17.85
C ALA A 450 17.75 -6.58 -18.67
N GLU A 451 18.96 -6.38 -18.14
CA GLU A 451 20.22 -6.84 -18.74
C GLU A 451 20.49 -8.34 -18.53
N ASN A 452 19.57 -9.08 -17.91
CA ASN A 452 19.74 -10.47 -17.47
C ASN A 452 20.94 -10.67 -16.54
N GLY A 453 21.31 -9.65 -15.78
CA GLY A 453 22.37 -9.70 -14.77
C GLY A 453 22.04 -10.60 -13.58
N ALA A 454 20.76 -10.96 -13.39
CA ALA A 454 20.30 -11.95 -12.41
C ALA A 454 19.33 -12.96 -13.06
N PRO A 455 19.37 -14.24 -12.66
CA PRO A 455 18.51 -15.28 -13.21
C PRO A 455 17.03 -15.08 -12.86
N LEU A 456 16.15 -15.38 -13.83
CA LEU A 456 14.72 -15.53 -13.59
C LEU A 456 14.40 -16.95 -13.13
N TYR A 457 14.02 -17.11 -11.86
CA TYR A 457 13.72 -18.42 -11.30
C TYR A 457 12.27 -18.85 -11.54
N ASP A 458 12.07 -20.12 -11.84
CA ASP A 458 10.74 -20.69 -11.92
C ASP A 458 10.23 -21.13 -10.55
N TYR A 459 8.93 -20.99 -10.32
CA TYR A 459 8.27 -21.60 -9.16
C TYR A 459 6.90 -22.17 -9.54
N LYS A 460 6.52 -23.30 -8.94
CA LYS A 460 5.23 -23.95 -9.21
C LYS A 460 4.11 -23.10 -8.60
N ALA A 461 3.04 -22.83 -9.36
CA ALA A 461 1.84 -22.22 -8.78
C ALA A 461 1.34 -23.02 -7.57
N GLY A 462 1.19 -22.35 -6.43
CA GLY A 462 0.85 -22.93 -5.14
C GLY A 462 2.00 -23.10 -4.17
N SER A 463 3.25 -22.96 -4.61
CA SER A 463 4.42 -22.87 -3.72
C SER A 463 4.54 -21.49 -3.08
N MET A 464 5.48 -21.32 -2.14
CA MET A 464 5.78 -20.02 -1.50
C MET A 464 6.93 -19.25 -2.18
N GLY A 465 7.16 -19.51 -3.48
CA GLY A 465 8.19 -18.86 -4.30
C GLY A 465 9.31 -19.82 -4.74
N PRO A 466 10.31 -19.33 -5.49
CA PRO A 466 11.44 -20.12 -5.95
C PRO A 466 12.40 -20.48 -4.80
N GLN A 467 13.12 -21.59 -4.95
CA GLN A 467 14.11 -22.06 -3.96
C GLN A 467 15.16 -21.00 -3.60
N ALA A 468 15.59 -20.20 -4.59
CA ALA A 468 16.54 -19.11 -4.39
C ALA A 468 16.09 -18.08 -3.32
N SER A 469 14.78 -17.90 -3.14
CA SER A 469 14.24 -17.04 -2.07
C SER A 469 14.48 -17.62 -0.67
N PHE A 470 14.48 -18.95 -0.53
CA PHE A 470 14.78 -19.62 0.74
C PHE A 470 16.28 -19.66 0.98
N ASP A 471 17.06 -19.97 -0.06
CA ASP A 471 18.52 -19.98 -0.02
C ASP A 471 19.09 -18.61 0.39
N LEU A 472 18.45 -17.51 -0.06
CA LEU A 472 18.78 -16.16 0.37
C LEU A 472 18.76 -16.02 1.91
N LEU A 473 17.69 -16.45 2.57
CA LEU A 473 17.57 -16.32 4.02
C LEU A 473 18.58 -17.21 4.74
N GLU A 474 18.85 -18.40 4.21
CA GLU A 474 19.82 -19.33 4.79
C GLU A 474 21.25 -18.76 4.79
N LYS A 475 21.62 -17.95 3.79
CA LYS A 475 22.91 -17.22 3.78
C LYS A 475 23.07 -16.27 4.98
N PHE A 476 21.96 -15.78 5.53
CA PHE A 476 21.92 -14.94 6.72
C PHE A 476 21.59 -15.72 8.00
N GLY A 477 21.57 -17.07 7.95
CA GLY A 477 21.20 -17.90 9.09
C GLY A 477 19.71 -17.85 9.45
N ALA A 478 18.86 -17.35 8.56
CA ALA A 478 17.43 -17.16 8.77
C ALA A 478 16.58 -18.14 7.93
N LYS A 479 15.29 -18.22 8.25
CA LYS A 479 14.28 -18.96 7.47
C LYS A 479 12.96 -18.20 7.45
N TRP A 480 12.17 -18.37 6.40
CA TRP A 480 10.82 -17.81 6.35
C TRP A 480 9.96 -18.41 7.45
N THR A 481 9.36 -17.57 8.30
CA THR A 481 8.53 -18.03 9.43
C THR A 481 7.18 -18.57 8.97
N TRP A 482 6.58 -17.96 7.95
CA TRP A 482 5.26 -18.32 7.45
C TRP A 482 5.38 -19.19 6.19
N GLN A 483 5.08 -20.48 6.29
CA GLN A 483 5.17 -21.45 5.19
C GLN A 483 3.90 -22.31 5.13
N PRO A 484 2.76 -21.72 4.70
CA PRO A 484 1.47 -22.42 4.68
C PRO A 484 1.46 -23.61 3.71
N ASP A 485 2.37 -23.64 2.72
CA ASP A 485 2.51 -24.76 1.79
C ASP A 485 2.88 -26.08 2.46
N ILE A 486 3.53 -26.06 3.63
CA ILE A 486 3.84 -27.27 4.39
C ILE A 486 2.53 -27.95 4.83
N ALA A 487 1.67 -27.22 5.54
CA ALA A 487 0.38 -27.73 5.99
C ALA A 487 -0.52 -28.16 4.82
N TYR A 488 -0.53 -27.38 3.72
CA TYR A 488 -1.31 -27.76 2.54
C TYR A 488 -0.82 -29.05 1.86
N ARG A 489 0.49 -29.34 1.88
CA ARG A 489 1.02 -30.62 1.39
C ARG A 489 0.66 -31.78 2.32
N GLU A 490 0.73 -31.56 3.64
CA GLU A 490 0.33 -32.55 4.65
C GLU A 490 -1.16 -32.91 4.53
N ASP A 491 -2.00 -31.92 4.21
CA ASP A 491 -3.44 -32.10 3.95
C ASP A 491 -3.75 -32.65 2.55
N GLY A 492 -2.75 -32.90 1.71
CA GLY A 492 -2.93 -33.38 0.32
C GLY A 492 -3.55 -32.34 -0.63
N ARG A 493 -3.56 -31.07 -0.24
CA ARG A 493 -4.12 -29.93 -1.00
C ARG A 493 -3.13 -29.35 -2.01
N LEU A 494 -1.84 -29.60 -1.81
CA LEU A 494 -0.74 -29.30 -2.73
C LEU A 494 0.02 -30.58 -3.08
N GLU A 495 0.52 -30.63 -4.32
CA GLU A 495 1.39 -31.70 -4.86
C GLU A 495 2.88 -31.38 -4.69
#